data_AF-A0AA36HNM1-F1
#
_entry.id   AF-A0AA36HNM1-F1
#
_cell.length_a   1.000
_cell.length_b   1.000
_cell.length_c   1.000
_cell.angle_alpha   90.00
_cell.angle_beta   90.00
_cell.angle_gamma   90.00
#
_symmetry.space_group_name_H-M   'P 1'
#
loop_
_entity.id
_entity.type
_entity.pdbx_description
1 polymer ?
#
loop_
_entity_poly.entity_id
_entity_poly.type
_entity_poly.pdbx_seq_one_letter_code
_entity_poly.pdbx_strand_id
1 'polypeptide(L)'
;MSNVLSDTALTGVTAVYAEPGVGKSVAVALAMLGWAKDNPQCITVLARQDLARLKDFFNVADISFVPRVAELIFPILSDAGVRLQLILDDIFDDELGEDGKMLMNLACAAHRYGQVIVVTQSERIANKVACLNGARTRLAPQQENVSQYRWNEVQARQLLLYLNATEKVKNSSKPRKARWWRWSRAVLQTRVETQLEKAVQKTKAEFREDELLISKALESASLPDGGWKPTDIIEFLLSGKKPVTAIAGAASAPPAVWVRQLQPSKDGKDFEIVGNAFQVKGGLTNVDDLKKAIDPSFSPFQSSKIDIYSQKDGRWVREDEEAAVKCGRSKADCYGFMLPAGAAGAA
;
A
#
# COMPACT_ATOMS: atom_id res chain seq x y z
N MET A 1 -0.40 -0.51 -5.31
CA MET A 1 -0.07 -1.55 -6.31
C MET A 1 -0.78 -1.33 -7.64
N SER A 2 -2.11 -1.20 -7.70
CA SER A 2 -2.85 -0.96 -8.95
C SER A 2 -2.32 0.25 -9.74
N ASN A 3 -2.10 1.39 -9.06
CA ASN A 3 -1.51 2.59 -9.69
C ASN A 3 -0.09 2.38 -10.23
N VAL A 4 0.70 1.46 -9.67
CA VAL A 4 2.07 1.17 -10.12
C VAL A 4 2.04 0.30 -11.38
N LEU A 5 1.09 -0.64 -11.41
CA LEU A 5 0.88 -1.53 -12.56
C LEU A 5 0.21 -0.80 -13.72
N SER A 6 -0.66 0.16 -13.42
CA SER A 6 -1.38 0.94 -14.42
C SER A 6 -0.58 2.07 -15.03
N ASP A 7 0.62 2.34 -14.52
CA ASP A 7 1.46 3.40 -15.03
C ASP A 7 2.20 2.94 -16.30
N THR A 8 1.65 3.36 -17.43
CA THR A 8 2.18 3.06 -18.77
C THR A 8 3.36 3.92 -19.16
N ALA A 9 3.56 5.06 -18.48
CA ALA A 9 4.68 5.94 -18.72
C ALA A 9 5.98 5.41 -18.10
N LEU A 10 5.89 4.46 -17.16
CA LEU A 10 7.05 3.92 -16.45
C LEU A 10 7.77 2.83 -17.25
N THR A 11 9.00 3.10 -17.65
CA THR A 11 9.93 2.08 -18.16
C THR A 11 11.06 1.77 -17.17
N GLY A 12 11.74 0.64 -17.35
CA GLY A 12 12.83 0.20 -16.46
C GLY A 12 12.35 -0.57 -15.23
N VAL A 13 13.11 -0.51 -14.14
CA VAL A 13 12.79 -1.21 -12.88
C VAL A 13 12.10 -0.27 -11.90
N THR A 14 10.98 -0.71 -11.33
CA THR A 14 10.30 -0.02 -10.23
C THR A 14 10.22 -0.96 -9.03
N ALA A 15 10.76 -0.53 -7.88
CA ALA A 15 10.66 -1.26 -6.62
C ALA A 15 9.43 -0.82 -5.83
N VAL A 16 8.74 -1.79 -5.25
CA VAL A 16 7.57 -1.62 -4.39
C VAL A 16 7.84 -2.33 -3.07
N TYR A 17 7.95 -1.55 -2.00
CA TYR A 17 7.97 -2.07 -0.64
C TYR A 17 6.55 -2.30 -0.12
N ALA A 18 6.28 -3.43 0.53
CA ALA A 18 5.09 -3.57 1.37
C ALA A 18 5.36 -4.51 2.55
N GLU A 19 4.89 -4.15 3.74
CA GLU A 19 5.13 -4.90 4.97
C GLU A 19 4.71 -6.38 4.86
N PRO A 20 5.40 -7.30 5.56
CA PRO A 20 4.99 -8.69 5.64
C PRO A 20 3.53 -8.81 6.13
N GLY A 21 2.77 -9.75 5.55
CA GLY A 21 1.41 -10.05 5.98
C GLY A 21 0.33 -9.06 5.49
N VAL A 22 0.69 -7.98 4.79
CA VAL A 22 -0.30 -7.04 4.25
C VAL A 22 -1.02 -7.55 3.01
N GLY A 23 -0.86 -8.80 2.60
CA GLY A 23 -1.50 -9.35 1.40
C GLY A 23 -0.82 -8.98 0.06
N LYS A 24 0.41 -8.48 0.08
CA LYS A 24 1.18 -8.00 -1.08
C LYS A 24 1.07 -8.88 -2.35
N SER A 25 1.44 -10.16 -2.27
CA SER A 25 1.42 -11.10 -3.41
C SER A 25 0.04 -11.22 -4.04
N VAL A 26 -0.98 -11.01 -3.23
CA VAL A 26 -2.36 -11.08 -3.66
C VAL A 26 -2.83 -9.80 -4.35
N ALA A 27 -2.35 -8.65 -3.89
CA ALA A 27 -2.63 -7.34 -4.50
C ALA A 27 -2.00 -7.30 -5.88
N VAL A 28 -0.79 -7.87 -6.00
CA VAL A 28 -0.11 -8.07 -7.26
C VAL A 28 -1.00 -8.89 -8.20
N ALA A 29 -1.44 -10.08 -7.78
CA ALA A 29 -2.24 -10.96 -8.63
C ALA A 29 -3.56 -10.30 -9.09
N LEU A 30 -4.30 -9.64 -8.18
CA LEU A 30 -5.54 -8.94 -8.55
C LEU A 30 -5.30 -7.76 -9.46
N ALA A 31 -4.30 -6.95 -9.17
CA ALA A 31 -3.99 -5.78 -9.99
C ALA A 31 -3.51 -6.20 -11.38
N MET A 32 -2.79 -7.32 -11.51
CA MET A 32 -2.47 -7.93 -12.79
C MET A 32 -3.71 -8.37 -13.56
N LEU A 33 -4.65 -9.06 -12.91
CA LEU A 33 -5.89 -9.53 -13.56
C LEU A 33 -6.75 -8.36 -14.03
N GLY A 34 -6.87 -7.31 -13.21
CA GLY A 34 -7.56 -6.08 -13.60
C GLY A 34 -6.85 -5.39 -14.76
N TRP A 35 -5.52 -5.24 -14.67
CA TRP A 35 -4.70 -4.62 -15.70
C TRP A 35 -4.79 -5.36 -17.05
N ALA A 36 -4.66 -6.68 -17.04
CA ALA A 36 -4.69 -7.50 -18.25
C ALA A 36 -6.05 -7.44 -18.97
N LYS A 37 -7.15 -7.24 -18.24
CA LYS A 37 -8.48 -7.09 -18.83
C LYS A 37 -8.59 -5.83 -19.69
N ASP A 38 -8.03 -4.73 -19.21
CA ASP A 38 -8.16 -3.42 -19.87
C ASP A 38 -7.01 -3.13 -20.85
N ASN A 39 -5.97 -3.97 -20.87
CA ASN A 39 -4.75 -3.76 -21.66
C ASN A 39 -4.37 -5.01 -22.47
N PRO A 40 -5.10 -5.34 -23.55
CA PRO A 40 -4.85 -6.54 -24.36
C PRO A 40 -3.50 -6.49 -25.09
N GLN A 41 -2.88 -5.32 -25.21
CA GLN A 41 -1.55 -5.11 -25.78
C GLN A 41 -0.43 -5.17 -24.73
N CYS A 42 -0.70 -5.72 -23.55
CA CYS A 42 0.31 -5.91 -22.50
C CYS A 42 0.46 -7.39 -22.15
N ILE A 43 1.68 -7.91 -22.25
CA ILE A 43 2.04 -9.23 -21.73
C ILE A 43 2.59 -9.00 -20.33
N THR A 44 1.86 -9.45 -19.31
CA THR A 44 2.31 -9.36 -17.91
C THR A 44 2.70 -10.73 -17.38
N VAL A 45 3.94 -10.85 -16.90
CA VAL A 45 4.53 -12.09 -16.38
C VAL A 45 4.75 -11.96 -14.89
N LEU A 46 4.27 -12.92 -14.10
CA LEU A 46 4.49 -12.98 -12.66
C LEU A 46 5.49 -14.08 -12.32
N ALA A 47 6.66 -13.70 -11.81
CA ALA A 47 7.60 -14.59 -11.17
C ALA A 47 7.49 -14.40 -9.65
N ARG A 48 7.30 -15.51 -8.92
CA ARG A 48 7.19 -15.52 -7.46
C ARG A 48 8.27 -16.36 -6.85
N GLN A 49 8.83 -15.89 -5.73
CA GLN A 49 9.80 -16.57 -4.85
C GLN A 49 11.16 -16.91 -5.47
N ASP A 50 11.20 -17.24 -6.76
CA ASP A 50 12.38 -17.75 -7.43
C ASP A 50 12.54 -17.11 -8.82
N LEU A 51 13.67 -16.44 -9.01
CA LEU A 51 14.03 -15.79 -10.27
C LEU A 51 14.26 -16.81 -11.38
N ALA A 52 14.67 -18.05 -11.04
CA ALA A 52 14.90 -19.14 -11.98
C ALA A 52 13.69 -19.43 -12.87
N ARG A 53 12.47 -19.13 -12.41
CA ARG A 53 11.23 -19.30 -13.19
C ARG A 53 11.17 -18.45 -14.45
N LEU A 54 11.95 -17.37 -14.52
CA LEU A 54 12.06 -16.58 -15.75
C LEU A 54 12.69 -17.38 -16.90
N LYS A 55 13.50 -18.40 -16.62
CA LYS A 55 14.11 -19.25 -17.65
C LYS A 55 13.05 -19.96 -18.51
N ASP A 56 11.94 -20.35 -17.89
CA ASP A 56 10.85 -21.07 -18.55
C ASP A 56 10.06 -20.12 -19.44
N PHE A 57 9.85 -18.88 -18.99
CA PHE A 57 9.17 -17.85 -19.79
C PHE A 57 10.01 -17.42 -21.01
N PHE A 58 11.30 -17.16 -20.81
CA PHE A 58 12.22 -16.79 -21.89
C PHE A 58 12.70 -17.98 -22.72
N ASN A 59 12.32 -19.20 -22.33
CA ASN A 59 12.72 -20.45 -22.96
C ASN A 59 14.25 -20.58 -23.13
N VAL A 60 14.98 -20.38 -22.04
CA VAL A 60 16.45 -20.48 -21.99
C VAL A 60 16.90 -21.58 -21.04
N ALA A 61 18.02 -22.24 -21.38
CA ALA A 61 18.58 -23.31 -20.55
C ALA A 61 19.19 -22.81 -19.23
N ASP A 62 19.74 -21.60 -19.24
CA ASP A 62 20.41 -20.97 -18.10
C ASP A 62 19.86 -19.55 -17.91
N ILE A 63 19.64 -19.18 -16.65
CA ILE A 63 19.10 -17.89 -16.26
C ILE A 63 19.99 -16.71 -16.63
N SER A 64 21.31 -16.93 -16.74
CA SER A 64 22.27 -15.93 -17.20
C SER A 64 22.01 -15.42 -18.63
N PHE A 65 21.27 -16.17 -19.45
CA PHE A 65 20.84 -15.74 -20.79
C PHE A 65 19.58 -14.88 -20.80
N VAL A 66 18.79 -14.87 -19.72
CA VAL A 66 17.53 -14.11 -19.66
C VAL A 66 17.74 -12.64 -20.01
N PRO A 67 18.74 -11.90 -19.46
CA PRO A 67 18.92 -10.50 -19.83
C PRO A 67 19.23 -10.30 -21.33
N ARG A 68 20.03 -11.20 -21.94
CA ARG A 68 20.37 -11.12 -23.37
C ARG A 68 19.15 -11.37 -24.26
N VAL A 69 18.31 -12.32 -23.89
CA VAL A 69 17.06 -12.58 -24.62
C VAL A 69 16.07 -11.43 -24.41
N ALA A 70 15.99 -10.89 -23.19
CA ALA A 70 15.16 -9.74 -22.88
C ALA A 70 15.56 -8.51 -23.72
N GLU A 71 16.86 -8.23 -23.88
CA GLU A 71 17.36 -7.15 -24.74
C GLU A 71 16.88 -7.24 -26.19
N LEU A 72 16.59 -8.44 -26.69
CA LEU A 72 16.05 -8.67 -28.03
C LEU A 72 14.52 -8.62 -28.05
N ILE A 73 13.87 -9.27 -27.08
CA ILE A 73 12.41 -9.41 -27.04
C ILE A 73 11.71 -8.08 -26.73
N PHE A 74 12.24 -7.28 -25.81
CA PHE A 74 11.63 -6.02 -25.40
C PHE A 74 11.42 -5.06 -26.60
N PRO A 75 12.43 -4.78 -27.44
CA PRO A 75 12.25 -3.98 -28.66
C PRO A 75 11.26 -4.61 -29.64
N ILE A 76 11.38 -5.92 -29.93
CA ILE A 76 10.50 -6.60 -30.91
C ILE A 76 9.03 -6.48 -30.50
N LEU A 77 8.73 -6.70 -29.22
CA LEU A 77 7.36 -6.55 -28.71
C LEU A 77 6.92 -5.09 -28.76
N SER A 78 7.78 -4.15 -28.35
CA SER A 78 7.47 -2.72 -28.40
C SER A 78 7.17 -2.24 -29.82
N ASP A 79 7.94 -2.68 -30.83
CA ASP A 79 7.73 -2.35 -32.24
C ASP A 79 6.40 -2.94 -32.77
N ALA A 80 5.97 -4.08 -32.22
CA ALA A 80 4.66 -4.66 -32.47
C ALA A 80 3.52 -4.00 -31.66
N GLY A 81 3.81 -2.94 -30.90
CA GLY A 81 2.85 -2.27 -30.02
C GLY A 81 2.46 -3.10 -28.80
N VAL A 82 3.23 -4.11 -28.44
CA VAL A 82 3.02 -4.99 -27.29
C VAL A 82 4.00 -4.62 -26.18
N ARG A 83 3.49 -4.25 -25.01
CA ARG A 83 4.32 -3.98 -23.83
C ARG A 83 4.58 -5.26 -23.05
N LEU A 84 5.84 -5.54 -22.73
CA LEU A 84 6.20 -6.61 -21.80
C LEU A 84 6.41 -6.03 -20.39
N GLN A 85 5.71 -6.61 -19.42
CA GLN A 85 5.79 -6.24 -18.00
C GLN A 85 6.15 -7.47 -17.18
N LEU A 86 7.28 -7.42 -16.47
CA LEU A 86 7.71 -8.50 -15.57
C LEU A 86 7.47 -8.07 -14.14
N ILE A 87 6.82 -8.91 -13.33
CA ILE A 87 6.57 -8.67 -11.92
C ILE A 87 7.29 -9.74 -11.12
N LEU A 88 8.20 -9.29 -10.26
CA LEU A 88 9.07 -10.09 -9.42
C LEU A 88 8.60 -9.94 -7.98
N ASP A 89 7.80 -10.90 -7.51
CA ASP A 89 7.11 -10.86 -6.22
C ASP A 89 7.75 -11.81 -5.22
N ASP A 90 8.18 -11.26 -4.07
CA ASP A 90 8.88 -11.99 -3.00
C ASP A 90 10.20 -12.67 -3.43
N ILE A 91 10.83 -12.22 -4.52
CA ILE A 91 12.06 -12.85 -5.03
C ILE A 91 13.30 -12.40 -4.26
N PHE A 92 13.37 -11.13 -3.88
CA PHE A 92 14.55 -10.52 -3.26
C PHE A 92 14.31 -10.21 -1.78
N ASP A 93 13.52 -11.02 -1.07
CA ASP A 93 13.16 -10.69 0.32
C ASP A 93 14.28 -10.99 1.32
N ASP A 94 15.15 -11.96 1.03
CA ASP A 94 16.30 -12.31 1.87
C ASP A 94 17.49 -11.40 1.57
N GLU A 95 17.97 -11.45 0.32
CA GLU A 95 19.05 -10.61 -0.16
C GLU A 95 19.03 -10.44 -1.67
N LEU A 96 19.73 -9.42 -2.14
CA LEU A 96 19.86 -9.13 -3.56
C LEU A 96 20.99 -9.95 -4.21
N GLY A 97 22.04 -10.28 -3.45
CA GLY A 97 23.11 -11.21 -3.85
C GLY A 97 23.68 -11.03 -5.26
N GLU A 98 24.01 -12.16 -5.90
CA GLU A 98 24.41 -12.22 -7.31
C GLU A 98 23.26 -11.88 -8.27
N ASP A 99 22.02 -12.13 -7.85
CA ASP A 99 20.82 -11.82 -8.64
C ASP A 99 20.64 -10.32 -8.87
N GLY A 100 21.26 -9.47 -8.05
CA GLY A 100 21.31 -8.01 -8.25
C GLY A 100 21.96 -7.62 -9.56
N LYS A 101 23.01 -8.33 -9.99
CA LYS A 101 23.66 -8.10 -11.28
C LYS A 101 22.73 -8.49 -12.43
N MET A 102 21.98 -9.57 -12.27
CA MET A 102 20.98 -9.98 -13.25
C MET A 102 19.84 -8.96 -13.35
N LEU A 103 19.33 -8.48 -12.21
CA LEU A 103 18.31 -7.44 -12.16
C LEU A 103 18.80 -6.13 -12.79
N MET A 104 20.09 -5.78 -12.62
CA MET A 104 20.69 -4.64 -13.30
C MET A 104 20.63 -4.77 -14.82
N ASN A 105 21.00 -5.94 -15.35
CA ASN A 105 20.99 -6.19 -16.78
C ASN A 105 19.55 -6.20 -17.33
N LEU A 106 18.60 -6.77 -16.58
CA LEU A 106 17.18 -6.67 -16.89
C LEU A 106 16.67 -5.23 -16.87
N ALA A 107 17.15 -4.39 -15.94
CA ALA A 107 16.83 -2.98 -15.90
C ALA A 107 17.32 -2.25 -17.15
N CYS A 108 18.54 -2.56 -17.61
CA CYS A 108 19.08 -2.03 -18.86
C CYS A 108 18.20 -2.40 -20.06
N ALA A 109 17.79 -3.66 -20.16
CA ALA A 109 16.92 -4.16 -21.23
C ALA A 109 15.53 -3.48 -21.21
N ALA A 110 14.93 -3.36 -20.02
CA ALA A 110 13.58 -2.83 -19.86
C ALA A 110 13.51 -1.30 -19.97
N HIS A 111 14.60 -0.56 -19.75
CA HIS A 111 14.57 0.90 -19.62
C HIS A 111 13.95 1.66 -20.79
N ARG A 112 14.00 1.12 -22.01
CA ARG A 112 13.43 1.78 -23.20
C ARG A 112 12.08 1.25 -23.64
N TYR A 113 11.82 -0.04 -23.42
CA TYR A 113 10.78 -0.77 -24.15
C TYR A 113 9.86 -1.60 -23.25
N GLY A 114 10.10 -1.62 -21.93
CA GLY A 114 9.32 -2.44 -21.03
C GLY A 114 9.39 -2.00 -19.57
N GLN A 115 8.84 -2.85 -18.71
CA GLN A 115 8.77 -2.56 -17.29
C GLN A 115 9.07 -3.81 -16.47
N VAL A 116 9.88 -3.65 -15.43
CA VAL A 116 10.12 -4.66 -14.41
C VAL A 116 9.68 -4.08 -13.08
N ILE A 117 8.82 -4.78 -12.37
CA ILE A 117 8.29 -4.36 -11.07
C ILE A 117 8.78 -5.34 -10.04
N VAL A 118 9.57 -4.88 -9.09
CA VAL A 118 10.07 -5.67 -7.97
C VAL A 118 9.20 -5.38 -6.77
N VAL A 119 8.63 -6.42 -6.17
CA VAL A 119 7.73 -6.33 -5.04
C VAL A 119 8.37 -7.08 -3.89
N THR A 120 8.76 -6.36 -2.83
CA THR A 120 9.55 -6.90 -1.72
C THR A 120 9.00 -6.49 -0.36
N GLN A 121 9.19 -7.33 0.65
CA GLN A 121 8.85 -7.03 2.04
C GLN A 121 9.94 -6.29 2.81
N SER A 122 11.11 -6.08 2.22
CA SER A 122 12.23 -5.41 2.86
C SER A 122 12.40 -4.01 2.29
N GLU A 123 12.14 -3.00 3.12
CA GLU A 123 12.33 -1.58 2.73
C GLU A 123 13.78 -1.33 2.31
N ARG A 124 14.73 -1.92 3.05
CA ARG A 124 16.15 -1.86 2.72
C ARG A 124 16.43 -2.40 1.33
N ILE A 125 15.79 -3.49 0.93
CA ILE A 125 16.01 -4.09 -0.40
C ILE A 125 15.29 -3.27 -1.48
N ALA A 126 14.07 -2.79 -1.22
CA ALA A 126 13.39 -1.88 -2.14
C ALA A 126 14.24 -0.63 -2.45
N ASN A 127 14.85 -0.02 -1.42
CA ASN A 127 15.76 1.10 -1.58
C ASN A 127 17.05 0.72 -2.32
N LYS A 128 17.63 -0.45 -2.04
CA LYS A 128 18.78 -0.95 -2.81
C LYS A 128 18.45 -1.15 -4.28
N VAL A 129 17.30 -1.74 -4.59
CA VAL A 129 16.82 -1.95 -5.97
C VAL A 129 16.55 -0.61 -6.65
N ALA A 130 15.94 0.36 -5.95
CA ALA A 130 15.68 1.70 -6.46
C ALA A 130 16.98 2.45 -6.84
N CYS A 131 18.06 2.25 -6.08
CA CYS A 131 19.35 2.90 -6.30
C CYS A 131 20.31 2.10 -7.20
N LEU A 132 19.85 0.97 -7.78
CA LEU A 132 20.73 -0.03 -8.38
C LEU A 132 21.33 0.43 -9.72
N ASN A 133 20.66 1.30 -10.47
CA ASN A 133 21.12 1.75 -11.78
C ASN A 133 20.67 3.19 -12.12
N GLY A 134 20.73 4.09 -11.14
CA GLY A 134 20.40 5.51 -11.32
C GLY A 134 19.01 5.72 -11.90
N ALA A 135 18.89 6.43 -13.02
CA ALA A 135 17.61 6.75 -13.67
C ALA A 135 16.82 5.53 -14.22
N ARG A 136 17.41 4.33 -14.27
CA ARG A 136 16.77 3.12 -14.80
C ARG A 136 16.03 2.32 -13.73
N THR A 137 16.30 2.63 -12.47
CA THR A 137 15.70 2.01 -11.31
C THR A 137 15.08 3.10 -10.45
N ARG A 138 13.95 2.84 -9.82
CA ARG A 138 13.33 3.81 -8.91
C ARG A 138 12.48 3.11 -7.88
N LEU A 139 12.27 3.79 -6.76
CA LEU A 139 11.18 3.45 -5.86
C LEU A 139 9.87 3.89 -6.50
N ALA A 140 8.79 3.16 -6.29
CA ALA A 140 7.49 3.57 -6.78
C ALA A 140 7.13 4.96 -6.20
N PRO A 141 6.88 6.00 -7.03
CA PRO A 141 6.59 7.37 -6.56
C PRO A 141 5.39 7.42 -5.61
N GLN A 142 4.48 6.46 -5.76
CA GLN A 142 3.31 6.28 -4.91
C GLN A 142 3.67 5.88 -3.47
N GLN A 143 4.94 5.64 -3.14
CA GLN A 143 5.42 5.36 -1.79
C GLN A 143 6.01 6.58 -1.08
N GLU A 144 6.37 7.65 -1.78
CA GLU A 144 7.02 8.83 -1.18
C GLU A 144 6.10 9.61 -0.23
N ASN A 145 4.78 9.40 -0.31
CA ASN A 145 3.78 10.14 0.48
C ASN A 145 2.78 9.25 1.24
N VAL A 146 2.93 7.93 1.20
CA VAL A 146 1.94 7.02 1.81
C VAL A 146 2.54 6.39 3.04
N SER A 147 2.17 6.92 4.21
CA SER A 147 2.20 6.15 5.45
C SER A 147 1.51 4.81 5.20
N GLN A 148 2.30 3.73 5.10
CA GLN A 148 1.92 2.32 5.10
C GLN A 148 0.58 2.02 4.40
N TYR A 149 0.62 1.72 3.11
CA TYR A 149 -0.56 1.20 2.41
C TYR A 149 -0.98 -0.14 3.04
N ARG A 150 -2.10 -0.11 3.79
CA ARG A 150 -2.80 -1.30 4.28
C ARG A 150 -4.02 -1.55 3.41
N TRP A 151 -4.34 -2.82 3.20
CA TRP A 151 -5.54 -3.19 2.46
C TRP A 151 -6.76 -2.67 3.18
N ASN A 152 -7.64 -2.01 2.45
CA ASN A 152 -8.96 -1.75 2.96
C ASN A 152 -9.84 -3.00 2.80
N GLU A 153 -10.88 -3.08 3.61
CA GLU A 153 -11.80 -4.21 3.66
C GLU A 153 -12.37 -4.58 2.28
N VAL A 154 -12.65 -3.57 1.44
CA VAL A 154 -13.23 -3.79 0.10
C VAL A 154 -12.25 -4.55 -0.81
N GLN A 155 -10.97 -4.20 -0.77
CA GLN A 155 -9.94 -4.90 -1.53
C GLN A 155 -9.78 -6.35 -1.06
N ALA A 156 -9.82 -6.57 0.26
CA ALA A 156 -9.76 -7.92 0.84
C ALA A 156 -11.01 -8.76 0.48
N ARG A 157 -12.19 -8.13 0.43
CA ARG A 157 -13.44 -8.77 -0.01
C ARG A 157 -13.40 -9.15 -1.49
N GLN A 158 -12.99 -8.22 -2.36
CA GLN A 158 -12.84 -8.50 -3.80
C GLN A 158 -11.89 -9.68 -4.04
N LEU A 159 -10.83 -9.76 -3.24
CA LEU A 159 -9.93 -10.89 -3.28
C LEU A 159 -10.60 -12.22 -2.90
N LEU A 160 -11.27 -12.27 -1.75
CA LEU A 160 -11.91 -13.52 -1.29
C LEU A 160 -12.92 -14.03 -2.32
N LEU A 161 -13.65 -13.11 -2.97
CA LEU A 161 -14.54 -13.43 -4.09
C LEU A 161 -13.79 -14.07 -5.26
N TYR A 162 -12.66 -13.49 -5.66
CA TYR A 162 -11.84 -14.02 -6.75
C TYR A 162 -11.23 -15.38 -6.41
N LEU A 163 -10.63 -15.55 -5.23
CA LEU A 163 -10.02 -16.81 -4.80
C LEU A 163 -11.05 -17.95 -4.75
N ASN A 164 -12.21 -17.69 -4.14
CA ASN A 164 -13.29 -18.66 -4.05
C ASN A 164 -13.86 -19.01 -5.45
N ALA A 165 -14.02 -18.02 -6.34
CA ALA A 165 -14.42 -18.29 -7.72
C ALA A 165 -13.38 -19.17 -8.46
N THR A 166 -12.09 -18.91 -8.28
CA THR A 166 -11.01 -19.65 -8.92
C THR A 166 -10.95 -21.09 -8.42
N GLU A 167 -11.14 -21.29 -7.11
CA GLU A 167 -11.21 -22.62 -6.50
C GLU A 167 -12.42 -23.42 -6.97
N LYS A 168 -13.60 -22.78 -7.07
CA LYS A 168 -14.80 -23.40 -7.65
C LYS A 168 -14.57 -23.84 -9.09
N VAL A 169 -13.92 -23.02 -9.92
CA VAL A 169 -13.55 -23.38 -11.30
C VAL A 169 -12.59 -24.58 -11.32
N LYS A 170 -11.56 -24.58 -10.46
CA LYS A 170 -10.58 -25.67 -10.34
C LYS A 170 -11.24 -26.99 -9.90
N ASN A 171 -12.22 -26.92 -9.00
CA ASN A 171 -12.97 -28.08 -8.54
C ASN A 171 -13.96 -28.57 -9.60
N SER A 172 -14.57 -27.68 -10.39
CA SER A 172 -15.42 -28.07 -11.52
C SER A 172 -14.63 -28.57 -12.72
N SER A 173 -13.34 -28.23 -12.84
CA SER A 173 -12.46 -28.66 -13.91
C SER A 173 -11.73 -29.98 -13.64
N LYS A 174 -11.96 -30.66 -12.51
CA LYS A 174 -11.45 -32.03 -12.31
C LYS A 174 -11.99 -32.92 -13.43
N PRO A 175 -11.12 -33.61 -14.20
CA PRO A 175 -11.53 -34.24 -15.44
C PRO A 175 -12.52 -35.38 -15.17
N ARG A 176 -13.79 -35.18 -15.56
CA ARG A 176 -14.64 -36.31 -15.96
C ARG A 176 -13.97 -36.93 -17.19
N LYS A 177 -13.48 -38.16 -17.06
CA LYS A 177 -12.75 -38.93 -18.07
C LYS A 177 -13.51 -38.98 -19.41
N ALA A 178 -13.39 -37.96 -20.28
CA ALA A 178 -13.90 -38.00 -21.65
C ALA A 178 -13.30 -36.89 -22.54
N ARG A 179 -12.57 -37.33 -23.58
CA ARG A 179 -12.28 -36.66 -24.88
C ARG A 179 -12.01 -35.14 -24.85
N TRP A 180 -10.79 -34.74 -24.51
CA TRP A 180 -10.37 -33.33 -24.44
C TRP A 180 -9.54 -32.82 -25.64
N TRP A 181 -9.06 -33.70 -26.53
CA TRP A 181 -8.00 -33.36 -27.50
C TRP A 181 -8.42 -32.62 -28.78
N ARG A 182 -9.64 -32.05 -28.87
CA ARG A 182 -10.14 -31.48 -30.14
C ARG A 182 -10.80 -30.11 -30.04
N TRP A 183 -10.34 -29.27 -29.12
CA TRP A 183 -10.84 -27.89 -28.96
C TRP A 183 -9.68 -26.91 -29.16
N SER A 184 -9.84 -25.92 -30.05
CA SER A 184 -8.82 -24.91 -30.33
C SER A 184 -8.62 -23.99 -29.12
N ARG A 185 -7.40 -23.46 -28.97
CA ARG A 185 -6.96 -22.65 -27.81
C ARG A 185 -7.91 -21.47 -27.50
N ALA A 186 -8.49 -20.86 -28.55
CA ALA A 186 -9.47 -19.77 -28.43
C ALA A 186 -10.80 -20.19 -27.77
N VAL A 187 -11.29 -21.41 -28.05
CA VAL A 187 -12.54 -21.93 -27.48
C VAL A 187 -12.35 -22.37 -26.02
N LEU A 188 -11.14 -22.85 -25.67
CA LEU A 188 -10.78 -23.14 -24.28
C LEU A 188 -10.69 -21.86 -23.45
N GLN A 189 -10.11 -20.79 -23.99
CA GLN A 189 -9.93 -19.52 -23.28
C GLN A 189 -11.27 -18.83 -23.01
N THR A 190 -12.13 -18.68 -24.02
CA THR A 190 -13.49 -18.13 -23.85
C THR A 190 -14.34 -18.94 -22.88
N ARG A 191 -14.19 -20.27 -22.88
CA ARG A 191 -14.91 -21.16 -21.96
C ARG A 191 -14.42 -21.01 -20.51
N VAL A 192 -13.11 -20.86 -20.29
CA VAL A 192 -12.55 -20.64 -18.95
C VAL A 192 -12.97 -19.27 -18.42
N GLU A 193 -12.93 -18.23 -19.26
CA GLU A 193 -13.38 -16.87 -18.89
C GLU A 193 -14.86 -16.83 -18.54
N THR A 194 -15.74 -17.42 -19.36
CA THR A 194 -17.18 -17.49 -19.04
C THR A 194 -17.47 -18.34 -17.80
N GLN A 195 -16.70 -19.41 -17.55
CA GLN A 195 -16.82 -20.20 -16.32
C GLN A 195 -16.39 -19.39 -15.10
N LEU A 196 -15.28 -18.65 -15.21
CA LEU A 196 -14.77 -17.79 -14.15
C LEU A 196 -15.75 -16.66 -13.85
N GLU A 197 -16.27 -15.95 -14.85
CA GLU A 197 -17.26 -14.90 -14.66
C GLU A 197 -18.54 -15.42 -14.01
N LYS A 198 -19.05 -16.59 -14.45
CA LYS A 198 -20.21 -17.23 -13.80
C LYS A 198 -19.91 -17.62 -12.35
N ALA A 199 -18.71 -18.15 -12.07
CA ALA A 199 -18.29 -18.48 -10.71
C ALA A 199 -18.16 -17.23 -9.84
N VAL A 200 -17.61 -16.13 -10.37
CA VAL A 200 -17.52 -14.84 -9.69
C VAL A 200 -18.91 -14.29 -9.39
N GLN A 201 -19.84 -14.29 -10.35
CA GLN A 201 -21.21 -13.82 -10.13
C GLN A 201 -21.96 -14.68 -9.10
N LYS A 202 -21.79 -16.01 -9.16
CA LYS A 202 -22.39 -16.93 -8.18
C LYS A 202 -21.84 -16.69 -6.77
N THR A 203 -20.52 -16.59 -6.63
CA THR A 203 -19.89 -16.30 -5.34
C THR A 203 -20.27 -14.91 -4.83
N LYS A 204 -20.41 -13.92 -5.72
CA LYS A 204 -20.92 -12.58 -5.38
C LYS A 204 -22.37 -12.61 -4.87
N ALA A 205 -23.20 -13.52 -5.38
CA ALA A 205 -24.57 -13.71 -4.88
C ALA A 205 -24.57 -14.37 -3.49
N GLU A 206 -23.76 -15.42 -3.29
CA GLU A 206 -23.59 -16.08 -1.99
C GLU A 206 -23.07 -15.09 -0.93
N PHE A 207 -22.08 -14.26 -1.28
CA PHE A 207 -21.56 -13.23 -0.37
C PHE A 207 -22.55 -12.12 -0.04
N ARG A 208 -23.54 -11.83 -0.91
CA ARG A 208 -24.59 -10.84 -0.58
C ARG A 208 -25.52 -11.32 0.52
N GLU A 209 -25.73 -12.64 0.65
CA GLU A 209 -26.50 -13.21 1.76
C GLU A 209 -25.74 -13.08 3.08
N ASP A 210 -24.42 -13.32 3.05
CA ASP A 210 -23.53 -13.10 4.21
C ASP A 210 -23.39 -11.61 4.57
N GLU A 211 -23.41 -10.72 3.57
CA GLU A 211 -23.32 -9.27 3.73
C GLU A 211 -24.52 -8.71 4.52
N LEU A 212 -25.74 -9.24 4.33
CA LEU A 212 -26.91 -8.88 5.13
C LEU A 212 -26.76 -9.27 6.62
N LEU A 213 -26.09 -10.39 6.91
CA LEU A 213 -25.81 -10.84 8.28
C LEU A 213 -24.70 -10.01 8.93
N ILE A 214 -23.66 -9.67 8.17
CA ILE A 214 -22.51 -8.88 8.64
C ILE A 214 -22.87 -7.41 8.81
N SER A 215 -23.64 -6.81 7.88
CA SER A 215 -24.15 -5.43 8.01
C SER A 215 -25.04 -5.28 9.25
N LYS A 216 -25.88 -6.27 9.55
CA LYS A 216 -26.71 -6.29 10.77
C LYS A 216 -25.87 -6.40 12.07
N ALA A 217 -24.70 -7.03 12.01
CA ALA A 217 -23.75 -7.12 13.13
C ALA A 217 -22.84 -5.87 13.23
N LEU A 218 -22.60 -5.17 12.12
CA LEU A 218 -21.79 -3.94 12.07
C LEU A 218 -22.59 -2.68 12.41
N GLU A 219 -23.89 -2.62 12.10
CA GLU A 219 -24.78 -1.54 12.58
C GLU A 219 -24.86 -1.48 14.11
N SER A 220 -24.58 -2.59 14.79
CA SER A 220 -24.44 -2.65 16.25
C SER A 220 -23.05 -2.32 16.79
N ALA A 221 -22.05 -2.10 15.93
CA ALA A 221 -20.67 -1.83 16.31
C ALA A 221 -20.23 -0.43 15.85
N SER A 222 -20.17 0.52 16.80
CA SER A 222 -19.56 1.83 16.56
C SER A 222 -18.04 1.71 16.46
N LEU A 223 -17.47 2.06 15.31
CA LEU A 223 -16.01 2.15 15.09
C LEU A 223 -15.48 3.56 15.43
N PRO A 224 -14.21 3.70 15.85
CA PRO A 224 -13.73 4.91 16.55
C PRO A 224 -13.19 6.04 15.66
N ASP A 225 -13.23 5.93 14.33
CA ASP A 225 -12.41 6.79 13.47
C ASP A 225 -13.25 7.59 12.45
N GLY A 226 -13.86 8.67 12.93
CA GLY A 226 -14.05 9.94 12.20
C GLY A 226 -14.59 9.91 10.76
N GLY A 227 -15.91 9.81 10.62
CA GLY A 227 -16.68 10.66 9.70
C GLY A 227 -16.94 10.19 8.25
N TRP A 228 -16.44 9.04 7.82
CA TRP A 228 -16.81 8.49 6.51
C TRP A 228 -18.06 7.63 6.66
N LYS A 229 -19.14 7.96 5.95
CA LYS A 229 -20.29 7.06 5.90
C LYS A 229 -20.01 5.96 4.86
N PRO A 230 -20.45 4.72 5.11
CA PRO A 230 -20.26 3.60 4.17
C PRO A 230 -20.71 3.91 2.73
N THR A 231 -21.75 4.74 2.57
CA THR A 231 -22.28 5.17 1.26
C THR A 231 -21.28 5.99 0.46
N ASP A 232 -20.48 6.85 1.11
CA ASP A 232 -19.51 7.74 0.46
C ASP A 232 -18.31 6.96 -0.13
N ILE A 233 -17.98 5.83 0.49
CA ILE A 233 -16.90 4.93 0.06
C ILE A 233 -17.33 4.15 -1.19
N ILE A 234 -18.58 3.68 -1.22
CA ILE A 234 -19.12 2.92 -2.36
C ILE A 234 -19.20 3.81 -3.61
N GLU A 235 -19.66 5.05 -3.48
CA GLU A 235 -19.77 5.98 -4.60
C GLU A 235 -18.39 6.37 -5.17
N PHE A 236 -17.38 6.57 -4.31
CA PHE A 236 -16.00 6.81 -4.75
C PHE A 236 -15.42 5.65 -5.56
N LEU A 237 -15.61 4.42 -5.07
CA LEU A 237 -15.03 3.23 -5.70
C LEU A 237 -15.67 2.90 -7.04
N LEU A 238 -16.95 3.22 -7.24
CA LEU A 238 -17.66 2.96 -8.49
C LEU A 238 -17.47 4.06 -9.54
N SER A 239 -17.29 5.31 -9.12
CA SER A 239 -17.25 6.45 -10.03
C SER A 239 -15.85 7.05 -10.23
N GLY A 240 -14.89 6.71 -9.37
CA GLY A 240 -13.59 7.37 -9.27
C GLY A 240 -13.65 8.83 -8.79
N LYS A 241 -14.85 9.37 -8.50
CA LYS A 241 -15.04 10.73 -8.02
C LYS A 241 -14.97 10.75 -6.51
N LYS A 242 -13.92 11.37 -5.98
CA LYS A 242 -13.75 11.57 -4.53
C LYS A 242 -14.96 12.37 -4.04
N PRO A 243 -15.65 11.95 -2.95
CA PRO A 243 -16.79 12.69 -2.45
C PRO A 243 -16.33 14.11 -2.15
N VAL A 244 -17.01 15.08 -2.75
CA VAL A 244 -16.76 16.50 -2.52
C VAL A 244 -17.22 16.77 -1.10
N THR A 245 -16.31 16.63 -0.15
CA THR A 245 -16.43 17.40 1.09
C THR A 245 -16.48 18.85 0.64
N ALA A 246 -17.52 19.58 1.03
CA ALA A 246 -17.67 20.98 0.66
C ALA A 246 -16.39 21.73 1.08
N ILE A 247 -15.49 21.98 0.12
CA ILE A 247 -14.33 22.83 0.32
C ILE A 247 -14.85 24.25 0.13
N ALA A 248 -15.17 24.90 1.25
CA ALA A 248 -15.16 26.34 1.31
C ALA A 248 -13.78 26.83 0.81
N GLY A 249 -13.79 27.91 0.02
CA GLY A 249 -12.69 28.37 -0.80
C GLY A 249 -11.32 28.44 -0.12
N ALA A 250 -10.28 28.39 -0.95
CA ALA A 250 -8.86 28.44 -0.60
C ALA A 250 -8.54 29.59 0.38
N ALA A 251 -8.63 29.29 1.67
CA ALA A 251 -7.92 29.97 2.74
C ALA A 251 -6.75 29.07 3.13
N SER A 252 -5.57 29.66 3.30
CA SER A 252 -4.39 29.02 3.89
C SER A 252 -4.83 28.07 5.00
N ALA A 253 -4.59 26.77 4.85
CA ALA A 253 -4.91 25.80 5.89
C ALA A 253 -4.29 26.29 7.21
N PRO A 254 -5.06 26.30 8.31
CA PRO A 254 -4.54 26.80 9.57
C PRO A 254 -3.31 25.97 9.96
N PRO A 255 -2.28 26.62 10.54
CA PRO A 255 -1.09 25.92 11.00
C PRO A 255 -1.47 24.73 11.89
N ALA A 256 -0.80 23.59 11.68
CA ALA A 256 -0.99 22.38 12.47
C ALA A 256 0.30 22.09 13.26
N VAL A 257 0.14 21.67 14.51
CA VAL A 257 1.23 21.34 15.42
C VAL A 257 1.12 19.88 15.82
N TRP A 258 2.24 19.16 15.76
CA TRP A 258 2.29 17.77 16.21
C TRP A 258 2.55 17.73 17.71
N VAL A 259 1.75 16.95 18.44
CA VAL A 259 1.92 16.72 19.88
C VAL A 259 1.96 15.23 20.19
N ARG A 260 2.64 14.85 21.26
CA ARG A 260 2.67 13.46 21.77
C ARG A 260 2.71 13.44 23.29
N GLN A 261 2.21 12.36 23.88
CA GLN A 261 2.22 12.19 25.32
C GLN A 261 3.58 11.68 25.81
N LEU A 262 4.03 12.24 26.93
CA LEU A 262 5.25 11.89 27.64
C LEU A 262 4.92 11.31 29.02
N GLN A 263 5.78 10.41 29.49
CA GLN A 263 5.76 9.89 30.85
C GLN A 263 7.16 10.04 31.47
N PRO A 264 7.29 10.37 32.76
CA PRO A 264 8.58 10.32 33.45
C PRO A 264 9.17 8.92 33.36
N SER A 265 10.45 8.81 32.97
CA SER A 265 11.16 7.54 33.02
C SER A 265 11.30 7.05 34.47
N LYS A 266 11.51 5.75 34.67
CA LYS A 266 11.64 5.12 36.00
C LYS A 266 12.73 5.75 36.87
N ASP A 267 13.78 6.28 36.24
CA ASP A 267 14.89 6.93 36.92
C ASP A 267 14.61 8.40 37.30
N GLY A 268 13.47 8.96 36.86
CA GLY A 268 13.04 10.34 37.11
C GLY A 268 13.89 11.42 36.43
N LYS A 269 14.89 11.03 35.62
CA LYS A 269 15.85 11.95 34.98
C LYS A 269 15.46 12.35 33.55
N ASP A 270 14.70 11.51 32.86
CA ASP A 270 14.30 11.69 31.46
C ASP A 270 12.82 11.36 31.25
N PHE A 271 12.34 11.57 30.02
CA PHE A 271 10.97 11.23 29.61
C PHE A 271 10.96 10.10 28.60
N GLU A 272 10.01 9.19 28.78
CA GLU A 272 9.65 8.14 27.83
C GLU A 272 8.44 8.60 27.01
N ILE A 273 8.44 8.26 25.71
CA ILE A 273 7.33 8.57 24.81
C ILE A 273 6.27 7.50 24.98
N VAL A 274 5.06 7.92 25.36
CA VAL A 274 3.96 7.01 25.64
C VAL A 274 2.80 7.36 24.73
N GLY A 275 2.79 6.79 23.53
CA GLY A 275 1.71 6.95 22.55
C GLY A 275 2.15 7.57 21.23
N ASN A 276 1.23 7.54 20.27
CA ASN A 276 1.43 8.08 18.93
C ASN A 276 1.25 9.60 18.91
N ALA A 277 2.02 10.28 18.06
CA ALA A 277 1.84 11.72 17.84
C ALA A 277 0.54 12.00 17.05
N PHE A 278 -0.18 13.05 17.43
CA PHE A 278 -1.37 13.53 16.72
C PHE A 278 -1.26 15.02 16.38
N GLN A 279 -2.07 15.47 15.42
CA GLN A 279 -2.09 16.88 14.99
C GLN A 279 -3.15 17.67 15.75
N VAL A 280 -2.75 18.80 16.29
CA VAL A 280 -3.64 19.82 16.82
C VAL A 280 -3.70 20.95 15.79
N LYS A 281 -4.92 21.27 15.33
CA LYS A 281 -5.18 22.30 14.32
C LYS A 281 -5.83 23.51 15.01
N GLY A 282 -5.43 24.71 14.63
CA GLY A 282 -6.03 25.95 15.15
C GLY A 282 -5.11 27.15 15.00
N GLY A 283 -5.61 28.35 15.32
CA GLY A 283 -4.80 29.56 15.43
C GLY A 283 -3.97 29.56 16.71
N LEU A 284 -3.04 28.61 16.84
CA LEU A 284 -2.21 28.42 18.03
C LEU A 284 -1.11 29.48 18.04
N THR A 285 -1.22 30.47 18.90
CA THR A 285 -0.22 31.54 19.02
C THR A 285 0.80 31.26 20.11
N ASN A 286 0.38 30.61 21.20
CA ASN A 286 1.21 30.27 22.35
C ASN A 286 0.88 28.89 22.94
N VAL A 287 1.63 28.49 23.96
CA VAL A 287 1.50 27.18 24.62
C VAL A 287 0.16 27.04 25.34
N ASP A 288 -0.41 28.10 25.89
CA ASP A 288 -1.75 28.07 26.50
C ASP A 288 -2.85 27.70 25.48
N ASP A 289 -2.80 28.27 24.26
CA ASP A 289 -3.68 27.88 23.16
C ASP A 289 -3.56 26.39 22.83
N LEU A 290 -2.32 25.88 22.83
CA LEU A 290 -2.04 24.47 22.57
C LEU A 290 -2.60 23.57 23.68
N LYS A 291 -2.46 23.95 24.97
CA LYS A 291 -3.05 23.21 26.09
C LYS A 291 -4.56 23.10 25.97
N LYS A 292 -5.24 24.21 25.67
CA LYS A 292 -6.70 24.26 25.46
C LYS A 292 -7.15 23.39 24.29
N ALA A 293 -6.34 23.30 23.24
CA ALA A 293 -6.67 22.53 22.04
C ALA A 293 -6.38 21.02 22.16
N ILE A 294 -5.53 20.59 23.09
CA ILE A 294 -5.33 19.16 23.44
C ILE A 294 -6.53 18.63 24.27
N ASP A 295 -7.18 19.52 25.02
CA ASP A 295 -8.15 19.21 26.07
C ASP A 295 -9.47 18.51 25.66
N PRO A 296 -10.07 18.69 24.46
CA PRO A 296 -11.44 18.22 24.25
C PRO A 296 -11.59 16.70 24.07
N SER A 297 -10.49 15.95 23.94
CA SER A 297 -10.53 14.53 23.55
C SER A 297 -10.07 13.54 24.63
N PHE A 298 -9.39 14.01 25.71
CA PHE A 298 -8.55 13.13 26.52
C PHE A 298 -8.89 12.94 28.01
N SER A 299 -9.81 13.70 28.65
CA SER A 299 -10.38 13.46 30.02
C SER A 299 -10.87 14.78 30.69
N PRO A 300 -11.74 14.76 31.73
CA PRO A 300 -12.16 15.91 32.56
C PRO A 300 -11.06 16.71 33.32
N PHE A 301 -9.80 16.66 32.92
CA PHE A 301 -8.76 17.44 33.58
C PHE A 301 -8.81 18.91 33.13
N GLN A 302 -8.48 19.84 34.03
CA GLN A 302 -8.31 21.23 33.65
C GLN A 302 -7.03 21.37 32.84
N SER A 303 -7.11 21.89 31.61
CA SER A 303 -5.97 22.21 30.74
C SER A 303 -4.80 22.90 31.45
N SER A 304 -5.07 23.70 32.48
CA SER A 304 -4.07 24.38 33.33
C SER A 304 -3.08 23.44 34.03
N LYS A 305 -3.40 22.14 34.16
CA LYS A 305 -2.53 21.15 34.81
C LYS A 305 -1.64 20.37 33.84
N ILE A 306 -1.75 20.62 32.54
CA ILE A 306 -0.93 19.96 31.53
C ILE A 306 0.39 20.71 31.40
N ASP A 307 1.50 19.98 31.50
CA ASP A 307 2.82 20.53 31.21
C ASP A 307 3.21 20.23 29.77
N ILE A 308 3.68 21.26 29.05
CA ILE A 308 4.10 21.16 27.64
C ILE A 308 5.63 21.27 27.57
N TYR A 309 6.21 20.44 26.71
CA TYR A 309 7.65 20.32 26.51
C TYR A 309 7.97 20.45 25.02
N SER A 310 9.11 21.08 24.69
CA SER A 310 9.67 21.05 23.34
C SER A 310 11.03 20.35 23.34
N GLN A 311 11.44 19.83 22.19
CA GLN A 311 12.73 19.19 22.04
C GLN A 311 13.80 20.22 21.63
N LYS A 312 14.78 20.47 22.50
CA LYS A 312 15.94 21.33 22.25
C LYS A 312 17.21 20.53 22.50
N ASP A 313 18.08 20.43 21.49
CA ASP A 313 19.34 19.66 21.55
C ASP A 313 19.18 18.22 22.05
N GLY A 314 18.10 17.57 21.61
CA GLY A 314 17.77 16.19 21.98
C GLY A 314 17.18 16.00 23.38
N ARG A 315 17.00 17.08 24.16
CA ARG A 315 16.38 17.05 25.49
C ARG A 315 15.01 17.73 25.48
N TRP A 316 14.11 17.23 26.32
CA TRP A 316 12.81 17.85 26.53
C TRP A 316 12.92 18.98 27.53
N VAL A 317 12.54 20.18 27.11
CA VAL A 317 12.54 21.38 27.94
C VAL A 317 11.11 21.83 28.13
N ARG A 318 10.70 22.03 29.38
CA ARG A 318 9.37 22.55 29.71
C ARG A 318 9.24 23.97 29.15
N GLU A 319 8.16 24.23 28.43
CA GLU A 319 7.84 25.56 27.91
C GLU A 319 6.92 26.29 28.89
N ASP A 320 7.09 27.61 28.97
CA ASP A 320 6.15 28.48 29.66
C ASP A 320 4.87 28.67 28.83
N GLU A 321 3.82 29.21 29.45
CA GLU A 321 2.50 29.35 28.83
C GLU A 321 2.45 30.43 27.74
N GLU A 322 3.36 31.42 27.83
CA GLU A 322 3.45 32.56 26.90
C GLU A 322 4.37 32.26 25.71
N ALA A 323 5.10 31.16 25.74
CA ALA A 323 6.06 30.78 24.71
C ALA A 323 5.36 30.60 23.37
N ALA A 324 5.92 31.23 22.33
CA ALA A 324 5.42 31.10 20.98
C ALA A 324 5.54 29.66 20.49
N VAL A 325 4.43 29.12 19.98
CA VAL A 325 4.42 27.76 19.43
C VAL A 325 5.04 27.76 18.03
N LYS A 326 6.12 27.01 17.87
CA LYS A 326 6.76 26.82 16.56
C LYS A 326 6.02 25.71 15.83
N CYS A 327 5.39 26.06 14.71
CA CYS A 327 4.75 25.08 13.84
C CYS A 327 5.82 24.24 13.13
N GLY A 328 6.18 23.12 13.74
CA GLY A 328 7.08 22.14 13.16
C GLY A 328 6.54 21.62 11.82
N ARG A 329 7.43 21.44 10.83
CA ARG A 329 7.02 20.90 9.52
C ARG A 329 6.88 19.38 9.52
N SER A 330 7.37 18.71 10.57
CA SER A 330 7.50 17.26 10.61
C SER A 330 7.08 16.67 11.97
N LYS A 331 6.86 15.35 12.01
CA LYS A 331 6.61 14.59 13.25
C LYS A 331 7.81 14.56 14.19
N ALA A 332 9.02 14.87 13.69
CA ALA A 332 10.23 14.94 14.49
C ALA A 332 10.26 16.23 15.34
N ASP A 333 9.59 17.28 14.89
CA ASP A 333 9.52 18.59 15.56
C ASP A 333 8.26 18.72 16.44
N CYS A 334 7.87 17.64 17.13
CA CYS A 334 6.63 17.63 17.92
C CYS A 334 6.85 18.15 19.34
N TYR A 335 5.79 18.72 19.92
CA TYR A 335 5.72 19.01 21.34
C TYR A 335 5.36 17.74 22.13
N GLY A 336 5.86 17.64 23.35
CA GLY A 336 5.47 16.65 24.33
C GLY A 336 4.48 17.24 25.33
N PHE A 337 3.50 16.47 25.81
CA PHE A 337 2.67 16.88 26.94
C PHE A 337 2.65 15.80 28.02
N MET A 338 2.52 16.21 29.27
CA MET A 338 2.45 15.31 30.42
C MET A 338 1.17 15.55 31.21
N LEU A 339 0.51 14.46 31.58
CA LEU A 339 -0.66 14.49 32.47
C LEU A 339 -0.19 14.52 33.94
N PRO A 340 -0.93 15.21 34.83
CA PRO A 340 -0.57 15.27 36.24
C PRO A 340 -0.54 13.87 36.88
N ALA A 341 0.44 13.65 37.77
CA ALA A 341 0.61 12.41 38.50
C ALA A 341 -0.67 12.08 39.29
N GLY A 342 -1.40 11.06 38.84
CA GLY A 342 -2.75 10.70 39.33
C GLY A 342 -3.76 10.44 38.23
N ALA A 343 -3.51 10.91 37.00
CA ALA A 343 -4.38 10.69 35.84
C ALA A 343 -4.15 9.35 35.11
N ALA A 344 -2.98 8.72 35.29
CA ALA A 344 -2.55 7.55 34.52
C ALA A 344 -3.25 6.22 34.91
N GLY A 345 -4.20 6.24 35.85
CA GLY A 345 -4.91 5.06 36.35
C GLY A 345 -6.32 4.83 35.79
N ALA A 346 -6.77 5.63 34.81
CA ALA A 346 -8.17 5.61 34.34
C ALA A 346 -8.35 5.56 32.81
N ALA A 347 -7.33 5.18 32.05
CA ALA A 347 -7.38 5.05 30.58
C ALA A 347 -7.44 3.58 30.13
#